data_AF-A0A7V3HBK4-F1
#
_entry.id   AF-A0A7V3HBK4-F1
#
_cell.length_a   1.000
_cell.length_b   1.000
_cell.length_c   1.000
_cell.angle_alpha   90.00
_cell.angle_beta   90.00
_cell.angle_gamma   90.00
#
_symmetry.space_group_name_H-M   'P 1'
#
loop_
_entity.id
_entity.type
_entity.pdbx_description
1 polymer ?
#
loop_
_entity_poly.entity_id
_entity_poly.type
_entity_poly.pdbx_seq_one_letter_code
_entity_poly.pdbx_strand_id
1 'polypeptide(L)'
;MRTLMRGRICALALSAIGLSACQPTSEAPSETASAPSDAEREAAIAAEQLAALGGPASAQQRALYEGDFQASGGIDALSSEGEAAEGAWELRLLSDYAQFSRPGLGEDGAIPGEREYRERGMRVVAGPLTITIMAQACRASGVQLPYVAHVLFEGVAYQGCARRGVEEGARATWASVLPELLPAIDACLTRVSARPARVTFATALEAGQVSVRLRDADGARRECIVDAQGSEIAVFEPISDVDGRAGEGDPEFQRGGAEPRAGSCRTVEPAIGPGGQQLGWLIRRSC
;
A
#
# COMPACT_ATOMS: atom_id res chain seq x y z
N MET A 1 25.60 -53.13 -21.77
CA MET A 1 24.77 -54.15 -21.06
C MET A 1 23.36 -53.55 -20.97
N ARG A 2 22.40 -53.75 -21.89
CA ARG A 2 21.67 -54.95 -22.37
C ARG A 2 21.01 -55.78 -21.27
N THR A 3 19.70 -55.56 -21.07
CA THR A 3 18.58 -56.52 -20.77
C THR A 3 17.35 -55.67 -20.41
N LEU A 4 16.22 -55.55 -21.11
CA LEU A 4 15.36 -56.48 -21.88
C LEU A 4 14.87 -57.67 -21.03
N MET A 5 13.66 -57.57 -20.47
CA MET A 5 12.80 -58.72 -20.20
C MET A 5 11.34 -58.41 -20.56
N ARG A 6 10.84 -59.25 -21.47
CA ARG A 6 9.44 -59.40 -21.91
C ARG A 6 8.73 -60.35 -20.94
N GLY A 7 7.42 -60.16 -20.78
CA GLY A 7 6.51 -61.16 -20.24
C GLY A 7 5.10 -60.98 -20.80
N ARG A 8 4.79 -61.74 -21.86
CA ARG A 8 3.43 -61.97 -22.39
C ARG A 8 2.80 -63.15 -21.63
N ILE A 9 1.47 -63.25 -21.60
CA ILE A 9 0.68 -64.32 -22.28
C ILE A 9 -0.79 -64.36 -21.78
N CYS A 10 -1.70 -64.36 -22.77
CA CYS A 10 -3.02 -65.03 -22.92
C CYS A 10 -4.08 -64.93 -21.81
N ALA A 11 -5.39 -65.03 -22.06
CA ALA A 11 -6.32 -65.03 -23.20
C ALA A 11 -7.69 -65.20 -22.49
N LEU A 12 -8.84 -64.70 -22.94
CA LEU A 12 -9.76 -65.28 -23.93
C LEU A 12 -11.17 -64.99 -23.38
N ALA A 13 -12.10 -64.48 -24.20
CA ALA A 13 -13.47 -64.99 -24.33
C ALA A 13 -14.38 -63.97 -25.04
N LEU A 14 -15.09 -64.49 -26.04
CA LEU A 14 -16.13 -63.85 -26.83
C LEU A 14 -17.35 -63.47 -25.97
N SER A 15 -18.07 -62.41 -26.34
CA SER A 15 -19.52 -62.49 -26.62
C SER A 15 -20.01 -61.23 -27.34
N ALA A 16 -20.71 -61.44 -28.45
CA ALA A 16 -21.42 -60.43 -29.21
C ALA A 16 -22.87 -60.36 -28.74
N ILE A 17 -23.40 -59.16 -28.44
CA ILE A 17 -24.83 -58.84 -28.46
C ILE A 17 -24.96 -57.39 -28.90
N GLY A 18 -25.62 -57.16 -30.04
CA GLY A 18 -26.01 -55.83 -30.50
C GLY A 18 -27.17 -55.29 -29.69
N LEU A 19 -27.03 -54.05 -29.23
CA LEU A 19 -28.14 -53.21 -28.79
C LEU A 19 -27.98 -51.85 -29.47
N SER A 20 -28.92 -51.57 -30.37
CA SER A 20 -29.20 -50.26 -30.91
C SER A 20 -29.64 -49.35 -29.77
N ALA A 21 -28.77 -48.44 -29.34
CA ALA A 21 -29.11 -47.37 -28.41
C ALA A 21 -28.62 -46.05 -29.01
N CYS A 22 -29.54 -45.10 -29.11
CA CYS A 22 -29.29 -43.72 -29.48
C CYS A 22 -28.07 -43.20 -28.74
N GLN A 23 -26.99 -42.87 -29.45
CA GLN A 23 -25.97 -42.01 -28.88
C GLN A 23 -26.62 -40.64 -28.67
N PRO A 24 -26.73 -40.12 -27.43
CA PRO A 24 -26.83 -38.67 -27.30
C PRO A 24 -25.60 -38.12 -27.99
N THR A 25 -25.82 -37.22 -28.95
CA THR A 25 -24.81 -36.33 -29.48
C THR A 25 -24.01 -35.83 -28.29
N SER A 26 -22.74 -36.24 -28.16
CA SER A 26 -21.82 -35.54 -27.28
C SER A 26 -21.78 -34.11 -27.79
N GLU A 27 -22.48 -33.22 -27.08
CA GLU A 27 -22.21 -31.80 -27.10
C GLU A 27 -20.71 -31.66 -27.07
N ALA A 28 -20.18 -30.95 -28.08
CA ALA A 28 -18.81 -30.50 -28.06
C ALA A 28 -18.53 -29.91 -26.68
N PRO A 29 -17.35 -30.13 -26.08
CA PRO A 29 -17.02 -29.52 -24.81
C PRO A 29 -17.29 -28.03 -24.96
N SER A 30 -18.32 -27.55 -24.27
CA SER A 30 -18.63 -26.13 -24.19
C SER A 30 -17.32 -25.48 -23.82
N GLU A 31 -16.85 -24.63 -24.73
CA GLU A 31 -15.64 -23.83 -24.58
C GLU A 31 -15.88 -22.96 -23.34
N THR A 32 -15.54 -23.52 -22.19
CA THR A 32 -15.68 -22.84 -20.90
C THR A 32 -14.84 -21.59 -21.05
N ALA A 33 -15.49 -20.44 -21.11
CA ALA A 33 -14.83 -19.16 -21.23
C ALA A 33 -13.70 -19.13 -20.21
N SER A 34 -12.45 -19.07 -20.70
CA SER A 34 -11.28 -18.95 -19.85
C SER A 34 -11.50 -17.79 -18.89
N ALA A 35 -11.06 -17.95 -17.64
CA ALA A 35 -11.07 -16.83 -16.71
C ALA A 35 -10.34 -15.62 -17.35
N PRO A 36 -10.85 -14.40 -17.17
CA PRO A 36 -10.26 -13.21 -17.77
C PRO A 36 -8.78 -13.10 -17.36
N SER A 37 -7.94 -12.73 -18.32
CA SER A 37 -6.53 -12.44 -18.08
C SER A 37 -6.36 -11.23 -17.16
N ASP A 38 -5.18 -11.08 -16.53
CA ASP A 38 -4.90 -9.94 -15.65
C ASP A 38 -5.04 -8.59 -16.38
N ALA A 39 -4.61 -8.53 -17.64
CA ALA A 39 -4.76 -7.34 -18.47
C ALA A 39 -6.24 -6.99 -18.76
N GLU A 40 -7.10 -8.00 -18.96
CA GLU A 40 -8.54 -7.79 -19.14
C GLU A 40 -9.21 -7.33 -17.84
N ARG A 41 -8.78 -7.88 -16.70
CA ARG A 41 -9.24 -7.47 -15.37
C ARG A 41 -8.85 -6.03 -15.06
N GLU A 42 -7.59 -5.66 -15.33
CA GLU A 42 -7.10 -4.28 -15.20
C GLU A 42 -7.89 -3.31 -16.08
N ALA A 43 -8.09 -3.64 -17.34
CA ALA A 43 -8.84 -2.81 -18.28
C ALA A 43 -10.29 -2.61 -17.82
N ALA A 44 -10.92 -3.64 -17.25
CA ALA A 44 -12.27 -3.56 -16.71
C ALA A 44 -12.34 -2.59 -15.50
N ILE A 45 -11.41 -2.71 -14.54
CA ILE A 45 -11.34 -1.81 -13.38
C ILE A 45 -11.09 -0.37 -13.83
N ALA A 46 -10.14 -0.16 -14.74
CA ALA A 46 -9.85 1.18 -15.27
C ALA A 46 -11.05 1.79 -16.01
N ALA A 47 -11.81 0.98 -16.75
CA ALA A 47 -13.02 1.42 -17.44
C ALA A 47 -14.14 1.79 -16.46
N GLU A 48 -14.33 1.00 -15.39
CA GLU A 48 -15.28 1.28 -14.33
C GLU A 48 -14.93 2.59 -13.61
N GLN A 49 -13.65 2.79 -13.23
CA GLN A 49 -13.18 4.02 -12.62
C GLN A 49 -13.41 5.23 -13.53
N LEU A 50 -13.10 5.11 -14.83
CA LEU A 50 -13.35 6.19 -15.79
C LEU A 50 -14.84 6.51 -15.94
N ALA A 51 -15.70 5.49 -15.98
CA ALA A 51 -17.15 5.68 -16.02
C ALA A 51 -17.67 6.38 -14.74
N ALA A 52 -17.08 6.05 -13.58
CA ALA A 52 -17.37 6.71 -12.31
C ALA A 52 -16.95 8.20 -12.28
N LEU A 53 -16.15 8.67 -13.24
CA LEU A 53 -15.82 10.10 -13.36
C LEU A 53 -16.86 10.90 -14.15
N GLY A 54 -17.71 10.24 -14.94
CA GLY A 54 -18.77 10.90 -15.74
C GLY A 54 -18.30 11.54 -17.05
N GLY A 55 -19.05 12.54 -17.51
CA GLY A 55 -18.82 13.21 -18.80
C GLY A 55 -17.56 14.09 -18.82
N PRO A 56 -17.28 14.77 -19.95
CA PRO A 56 -16.21 15.77 -20.02
C PRO A 56 -16.38 16.89 -18.98
N ALA A 57 -15.28 17.35 -18.39
CA ALA A 57 -15.32 18.45 -17.42
C ALA A 57 -15.62 19.81 -18.08
N SER A 58 -16.38 20.66 -17.38
CA SER A 58 -16.42 22.10 -17.63
C SER A 58 -15.09 22.78 -17.25
N ALA A 59 -14.92 24.04 -17.66
CA ALA A 59 -13.75 24.83 -17.28
C ALA A 59 -13.61 25.00 -15.76
N GLN A 60 -14.71 25.20 -15.03
CA GLN A 60 -14.67 25.31 -13.57
C GLN A 60 -14.25 23.99 -12.91
N GLN A 61 -14.76 22.85 -13.41
CA GLN A 61 -14.38 21.53 -12.88
C GLN A 61 -12.92 21.23 -13.17
N ARG A 62 -12.44 21.53 -14.38
CA ARG A 62 -11.03 21.36 -14.75
C ARG A 62 -10.10 22.10 -13.80
N ALA A 63 -10.43 23.32 -13.42
CA ALA A 63 -9.63 24.12 -12.49
C ALA A 63 -9.44 23.47 -11.09
N LEU A 64 -10.36 22.59 -10.66
CA LEU A 64 -10.24 21.85 -9.40
C LEU A 64 -9.12 20.78 -9.44
N TYR A 65 -8.72 20.36 -10.64
CA TYR A 65 -7.81 19.26 -10.91
C TYR A 65 -6.51 19.72 -11.61
N GLU A 66 -6.33 21.03 -11.74
CA GLU A 66 -5.09 21.62 -12.26
C GLU A 66 -4.02 21.74 -11.17
N GLY A 67 -2.77 21.46 -11.57
CA GLY A 67 -1.60 21.47 -10.69
C GLY A 67 -1.26 20.09 -10.12
N ASP A 68 -0.33 20.09 -9.19
CA ASP A 68 0.20 18.85 -8.63
C ASP A 68 -0.72 18.27 -7.56
N PHE A 69 -0.59 16.97 -7.33
CA PHE A 69 -1.32 16.26 -6.29
C PHE A 69 -0.39 15.36 -5.48
N GLN A 70 -0.67 15.29 -4.18
CA GLN A 70 -0.13 14.27 -3.30
C GLN A 70 -1.28 13.46 -2.75
N ALA A 71 -1.12 12.14 -2.75
CA ALA A 71 -2.07 11.23 -2.14
C ALA A 71 -1.35 10.21 -1.28
N SER A 72 -2.04 9.73 -0.26
CA SER A 72 -1.61 8.59 0.52
C SER A 72 -2.80 7.79 0.99
N GLY A 73 -2.59 6.51 1.21
CA GLY A 73 -3.56 5.62 1.82
C GLY A 73 -2.85 4.62 2.70
N GLY A 74 -3.62 3.97 3.57
CA GLY A 74 -3.08 3.00 4.50
C GLY A 74 -3.83 3.01 5.82
N ILE A 75 -4.25 1.82 6.23
CA ILE A 75 -4.74 1.43 7.56
C ILE A 75 -6.22 1.74 7.87
N ASP A 76 -6.83 2.85 7.42
CA ASP A 76 -8.24 3.18 7.79
C ASP A 76 -9.33 2.43 7.00
N ALA A 77 -8.98 1.71 5.92
CA ALA A 77 -9.93 0.94 5.11
C ALA A 77 -10.34 -0.41 5.73
N LEU A 78 -10.05 -0.63 7.01
CA LEU A 78 -10.59 -1.76 7.79
C LEU A 78 -12.06 -1.56 8.22
N SER A 79 -12.72 -0.44 7.85
CA SER A 79 -14.03 -0.07 8.43
C SER A 79 -15.26 -0.18 7.52
N SER A 80 -15.14 -0.64 6.27
CA SER A 80 -16.35 -0.96 5.48
C SER A 80 -16.10 -2.05 4.45
N GLU A 81 -16.59 -3.24 4.78
CA GLU A 81 -16.93 -4.32 3.85
C GLU A 81 -15.77 -4.96 3.06
N GLY A 82 -14.96 -5.76 3.75
CA GLY A 82 -14.50 -7.05 3.21
C GLY A 82 -13.37 -7.09 2.19
N GLU A 83 -12.77 -5.98 1.76
CA GLU A 83 -11.60 -6.00 0.89
C GLU A 83 -10.33 -5.55 1.63
N ALA A 84 -9.29 -6.39 1.57
CA ALA A 84 -8.03 -6.18 2.26
C ALA A 84 -7.29 -4.96 1.69
N ALA A 85 -7.18 -3.89 2.49
CA ALA A 85 -6.37 -2.74 2.14
C ALA A 85 -4.88 -3.06 2.38
N GLU A 86 -4.15 -3.28 1.28
CA GLU A 86 -2.70 -3.45 1.28
C GLU A 86 -1.99 -2.15 1.68
N GLY A 87 -1.32 -2.17 2.85
CA GLY A 87 -0.17 -1.31 3.19
C GLY A 87 -0.39 0.21 3.21
N ALA A 88 0.55 0.91 3.85
CA ALA A 88 0.70 2.34 3.59
C ALA A 88 1.20 2.55 2.15
N TRP A 89 0.71 3.52 1.42
CA TRP A 89 1.18 3.84 0.07
C TRP A 89 1.11 5.34 -0.19
N GLU A 90 1.88 5.79 -1.17
CA GLU A 90 1.96 7.20 -1.56
C GLU A 90 1.99 7.42 -3.05
N LEU A 91 1.45 8.56 -3.45
CA LEU A 91 1.48 9.07 -4.80
C LEU A 91 1.90 10.54 -4.78
N ARG A 92 2.84 10.89 -5.66
CA ARG A 92 3.13 12.27 -6.07
C ARG A 92 2.86 12.37 -7.56
N LEU A 93 1.84 13.13 -7.93
CA LEU A 93 1.48 13.41 -9.31
C LEU A 93 1.87 14.86 -9.63
N LEU A 94 3.02 15.02 -10.25
CA LEU A 94 3.53 16.30 -10.77
C LEU A 94 3.07 16.52 -12.21
N SER A 95 3.44 17.67 -12.78
CA SER A 95 3.19 17.97 -14.20
C SER A 95 3.99 17.09 -15.17
N ASP A 96 5.19 16.66 -14.78
CA ASP A 96 6.19 15.98 -15.62
C ASP A 96 6.61 14.61 -15.07
N TYR A 97 6.15 14.26 -13.86
CA TYR A 97 6.49 13.00 -13.21
C TYR A 97 5.38 12.50 -12.28
N ALA A 98 5.08 11.21 -12.34
CA ALA A 98 4.26 10.52 -11.36
C ALA A 98 5.15 9.52 -10.60
N GLN A 99 5.11 9.57 -9.28
CA GLN A 99 5.81 8.66 -8.39
C GLN A 99 4.81 7.94 -7.50
N PHE A 100 4.84 6.62 -7.51
CA PHE A 100 4.10 5.77 -6.59
C PHE A 100 5.08 5.00 -5.72
N SER A 101 4.79 4.88 -4.43
CA SER A 101 5.65 4.17 -3.49
C SER A 101 4.79 3.34 -2.54
N ARG A 102 5.22 2.10 -2.29
CA ARG A 102 4.67 1.23 -1.24
C ARG A 102 5.80 0.54 -0.49
N PRO A 103 5.70 0.36 0.84
CA PRO A 103 6.65 -0.40 1.62
C PRO A 103 6.90 -1.78 1.00
N GLY A 104 8.16 -2.11 0.77
CA GLY A 104 8.57 -3.41 0.23
C GLY A 104 8.67 -3.52 -1.29
N LEU A 105 8.14 -2.57 -2.07
CA LEU A 105 8.25 -2.61 -3.55
C LEU A 105 9.16 -1.54 -4.16
N GLY A 106 9.68 -0.60 -3.38
CA GLY A 106 10.48 0.50 -3.91
C GLY A 106 9.62 1.64 -4.47
N GLU A 107 10.25 2.51 -5.27
CA GLU A 107 9.59 3.66 -5.91
C GLU A 107 9.37 3.37 -7.40
N ASP A 108 8.12 3.38 -7.85
CA ASP A 108 7.75 3.28 -9.26
C ASP A 108 7.45 4.66 -9.83
N GLY A 109 8.16 5.01 -10.90
CA GLY A 109 8.15 6.33 -11.49
C GLY A 109 7.88 6.32 -12.97
N ALA A 110 7.02 7.21 -13.46
CA ALA A 110 6.74 7.33 -14.88
C ALA A 110 6.37 8.76 -15.28
N ILE A 111 6.57 9.09 -16.56
CA ILE A 111 6.10 10.35 -17.14
C ILE A 111 4.57 10.27 -17.27
N PRO A 112 3.82 11.22 -16.70
CA PRO A 112 2.37 11.24 -16.80
C PRO A 112 1.95 11.57 -18.23
N GLY A 113 0.97 10.82 -18.73
CA GLY A 113 0.27 11.12 -19.97
C GLY A 113 -0.68 12.30 -19.83
N GLU A 114 -1.54 12.48 -20.84
CA GLU A 114 -2.55 13.53 -20.83
C GLU A 114 -3.49 13.39 -19.63
N ARG A 115 -3.77 14.52 -18.97
CA ARG A 115 -4.75 14.59 -17.88
C ARG A 115 -6.15 14.62 -18.47
N GLU A 116 -6.87 13.52 -18.28
CA GLU A 116 -8.23 13.36 -18.74
C GLU A 116 -9.21 13.93 -17.70
N TYR A 117 -9.65 15.17 -17.92
CA TYR A 117 -10.58 15.86 -17.02
C TYR A 117 -12.03 15.47 -17.27
N ARG A 118 -12.70 15.05 -16.20
CA ARG A 118 -14.07 14.56 -16.19
C ARG A 118 -14.89 15.32 -15.15
N GLU A 119 -16.21 15.18 -15.25
CA GLU A 119 -17.17 15.92 -14.43
C GLU A 119 -16.92 15.77 -12.91
N ARG A 120 -16.54 14.56 -12.48
CA ARG A 120 -16.34 14.18 -11.07
C ARG A 120 -14.89 13.90 -10.69
N GLY A 121 -13.93 14.12 -11.59
CA GLY A 121 -12.53 13.79 -11.32
C GLY A 121 -11.59 14.05 -12.47
N MET A 122 -10.35 13.62 -12.28
CA MET A 122 -9.35 13.51 -13.34
C MET A 122 -8.77 12.10 -13.37
N ARG A 123 -8.40 11.63 -14.55
CA ARG A 123 -7.60 10.41 -14.73
C ARG A 123 -6.28 10.75 -15.41
N VAL A 124 -5.21 10.07 -14.99
CA VAL A 124 -3.87 10.15 -15.58
C VAL A 124 -3.31 8.74 -15.70
N VAL A 125 -2.75 8.41 -16.86
CA VAL A 125 -1.99 7.17 -17.06
C VAL A 125 -0.51 7.53 -17.08
N ALA A 126 0.30 6.86 -16.26
CA ALA A 126 1.74 7.08 -16.16
C ALA A 126 2.46 5.73 -16.08
N GLY A 127 2.93 5.21 -17.21
CA GLY A 127 3.52 3.88 -17.28
C GLY A 127 2.55 2.80 -16.76
N PRO A 128 2.92 2.02 -15.73
CA PRO A 128 2.04 1.00 -15.13
C PRO A 128 0.96 1.58 -14.20
N LEU A 129 0.98 2.90 -13.94
CA LEU A 129 0.04 3.56 -13.03
C LEU A 129 -1.18 4.08 -13.81
N THR A 130 -2.38 3.73 -13.34
CA THR A 130 -3.60 4.49 -13.64
C THR A 130 -4.06 5.21 -12.38
N ILE A 131 -4.01 6.54 -12.42
CA ILE A 131 -4.30 7.41 -11.29
C ILE A 131 -5.63 8.11 -11.54
N THR A 132 -6.53 8.06 -10.57
CA THR A 132 -7.81 8.75 -10.59
C THR A 132 -7.94 9.61 -9.34
N ILE A 133 -8.23 10.91 -9.50
CA ILE A 133 -8.45 11.85 -8.39
C ILE A 133 -9.88 12.40 -8.49
N MET A 134 -10.63 12.36 -7.40
CA MET A 134 -12.02 12.81 -7.33
C MET A 134 -12.18 13.88 -6.25
N ALA A 135 -12.89 14.98 -6.53
CA ALA A 135 -13.20 16.02 -5.56
C ALA A 135 -14.33 15.55 -4.61
N GLN A 136 -13.96 14.63 -3.73
CA GLN A 136 -14.81 14.05 -2.71
C GLN A 136 -14.08 14.15 -1.38
N ALA A 137 -14.80 14.55 -0.32
CA ALA A 137 -14.26 14.54 1.02
C ALA A 137 -13.76 13.14 1.39
N CYS A 138 -12.48 13.07 1.76
CA CYS A 138 -11.83 11.84 2.19
C CYS A 138 -11.37 12.04 3.63
N ARG A 139 -11.67 11.08 4.51
CA ARG A 139 -11.18 11.10 5.89
C ARG A 139 -10.20 9.95 6.05
N ALA A 140 -9.00 10.28 6.47
CA ALA A 140 -7.99 9.35 6.95
C ALA A 140 -7.35 10.00 8.16
N SER A 141 -6.97 9.22 9.17
CA SER A 141 -6.05 9.73 10.20
C SER A 141 -6.62 10.90 11.03
N GLY A 142 -7.95 10.97 11.16
CA GLY A 142 -8.65 12.09 11.81
C GLY A 142 -8.60 13.42 11.04
N VAL A 143 -7.97 13.45 9.87
CA VAL A 143 -7.87 14.61 8.97
C VAL A 143 -8.84 14.43 7.81
N GLN A 144 -9.58 15.50 7.49
CA GLN A 144 -10.43 15.52 6.31
C GLN A 144 -9.70 16.23 5.16
N LEU A 145 -9.43 15.49 4.09
CA LEU A 145 -8.84 15.98 2.86
C LEU A 145 -9.90 16.16 1.78
N PRO A 146 -9.68 17.09 0.83
CA PRO A 146 -10.71 17.47 -0.15
C PRO A 146 -10.88 16.50 -1.32
N TYR A 147 -9.98 15.53 -1.49
CA TYR A 147 -10.00 14.59 -2.61
C TYR A 147 -9.84 13.14 -2.16
N VAL A 148 -10.40 12.22 -2.94
CA VAL A 148 -10.11 10.79 -2.92
C VAL A 148 -9.17 10.48 -4.08
N ALA A 149 -8.19 9.61 -3.85
CA ALA A 149 -7.33 9.05 -4.89
C ALA A 149 -7.56 7.55 -5.03
N HIS A 150 -7.64 7.10 -6.27
CA HIS A 150 -7.53 5.70 -6.65
C HIS A 150 -6.28 5.52 -7.52
N VAL A 151 -5.45 4.55 -7.20
CA VAL A 151 -4.28 4.19 -8.01
C VAL A 151 -4.41 2.71 -8.36
N LEU A 152 -4.42 2.39 -9.66
CA LEU A 152 -4.30 1.03 -10.14
C LEU A 152 -2.84 0.82 -10.58
N PHE A 153 -2.19 -0.18 -9.99
CA PHE A 153 -0.80 -0.54 -10.28
C PHE A 153 -0.70 -2.07 -10.34
N GLU A 154 -0.23 -2.60 -11.48
CA GLU A 154 -0.09 -4.05 -11.71
C GLU A 154 -1.31 -4.88 -11.28
N GLY A 155 -2.51 -4.37 -11.58
CA GLY A 155 -3.77 -5.07 -11.29
C GLY A 155 -4.29 -4.93 -9.86
N VAL A 156 -3.61 -4.16 -9.03
CA VAL A 156 -4.02 -3.89 -7.65
C VAL A 156 -4.51 -2.45 -7.52
N ALA A 157 -5.71 -2.30 -6.95
CA ALA A 157 -6.33 -1.02 -6.71
C ALA A 157 -6.03 -0.52 -5.30
N TYR A 158 -5.51 0.69 -5.21
CA TYR A 158 -5.21 1.42 -3.99
C TYR A 158 -6.17 2.59 -3.86
N GLN A 159 -6.74 2.77 -2.66
CA GLN A 159 -7.59 3.92 -2.35
C GLN A 159 -7.01 4.70 -1.15
N GLY A 160 -7.13 6.02 -1.21
CA GLY A 160 -6.55 6.92 -0.23
C GLY A 160 -7.07 8.34 -0.38
N CYS A 161 -6.54 9.23 0.45
CA CYS A 161 -6.92 10.63 0.46
C CYS A 161 -5.86 11.47 -0.28
N ALA A 162 -6.32 12.49 -0.98
CA ALA A 162 -5.48 13.37 -1.78
C ALA A 162 -5.66 14.84 -1.43
N ARG A 163 -4.60 15.60 -1.70
CA ARG A 163 -4.56 17.06 -1.60
C ARG A 163 -3.88 17.66 -2.83
N ARG A 164 -4.18 18.92 -3.10
CA ARG A 164 -3.47 19.72 -4.12
C ARG A 164 -2.10 20.14 -3.60
N GLY A 165 -1.17 20.25 -4.54
CA GLY A 165 0.24 20.54 -4.29
C GLY A 165 1.01 19.30 -3.86
N VAL A 166 2.33 19.42 -3.89
CA VAL A 166 3.26 18.45 -3.32
C VAL A 166 4.14 19.21 -2.36
N GLU A 167 4.24 18.74 -1.11
CA GLU A 167 5.24 19.26 -0.19
C GLU A 167 6.61 18.70 -0.60
N GLU A 168 7.42 19.53 -1.26
CA GLU A 168 8.81 19.19 -1.59
C GLU A 168 9.59 18.86 -0.31
N GLY A 169 10.29 17.72 -0.31
CA GLY A 169 11.05 17.22 0.85
C GLY A 169 10.27 16.30 1.78
N ALA A 170 8.93 16.27 1.69
CA ALA A 170 8.12 15.27 2.36
C ALA A 170 7.99 14.02 1.47
N ARG A 171 9.04 13.19 1.42
CA ARG A 171 8.79 11.74 1.23
C ARG A 171 7.84 11.39 2.35
N ALA A 172 6.62 10.99 2.03
CA ALA A 172 5.84 10.44 3.10
C ALA A 172 6.50 9.09 3.43
N THR A 173 6.44 8.83 4.71
CA THR A 173 7.10 7.73 5.37
C THR A 173 6.06 7.21 6.32
N TRP A 174 6.35 6.14 7.04
CA TRP A 174 5.48 5.72 8.13
C TRP A 174 5.14 6.85 9.13
N ALA A 175 5.95 7.92 9.21
CA ALA A 175 5.69 9.09 10.04
C ALA A 175 4.58 10.02 9.51
N SER A 176 4.14 9.89 8.24
CA SER A 176 3.00 10.66 7.72
C SER A 176 1.69 10.23 8.37
N VAL A 177 1.61 8.96 8.77
CA VAL A 177 0.49 8.33 9.50
C VAL A 177 0.82 8.14 10.99
N LEU A 178 1.75 8.96 11.51
CA LEU A 178 2.22 8.85 12.88
C LEU A 178 1.08 8.87 13.92
N PRO A 179 0.06 9.77 13.84
CA PRO A 179 -1.02 9.80 14.82
C PRO A 179 -1.76 8.46 14.97
N GLU A 180 -1.97 7.72 13.89
CA GLU A 180 -2.64 6.41 13.87
C GLU A 180 -1.77 5.35 14.54
N LEU A 181 -0.45 5.44 14.35
CA LEU A 181 0.52 4.50 14.89
C LEU A 181 0.88 4.78 16.35
N LEU A 182 0.48 5.94 16.91
CA LEU A 182 0.86 6.34 18.26
C LEU A 182 0.46 5.36 19.36
N PRO A 183 -0.74 4.75 19.39
CA PRO A 183 -1.10 3.81 20.45
C PRO A 183 -0.15 2.59 20.48
N ALA A 184 0.10 2.00 19.31
CA ALA A 184 1.06 0.91 19.14
C ALA A 184 2.50 1.33 19.52
N ILE A 185 2.93 2.51 19.05
CA ILE A 185 4.25 3.07 19.37
C ILE A 185 4.41 3.26 20.88
N ASP A 186 3.41 3.84 21.55
CA ASP A 186 3.44 4.08 23.00
C ASP A 186 3.56 2.77 23.78
N ALA A 187 2.76 1.77 23.41
CA ALA A 187 2.83 0.43 24.01
C ALA A 187 4.23 -0.16 23.88
N CYS A 188 4.80 -0.15 22.67
CA CYS A 188 6.16 -0.66 22.42
C CYS A 188 7.24 0.11 23.18
N LEU A 189 7.13 1.45 23.28
CA LEU A 189 8.07 2.28 24.03
C LEU A 189 8.04 2.03 25.54
N THR A 190 6.95 1.46 26.10
CA THR A 190 6.92 1.06 27.52
C THR A 190 7.88 -0.08 27.83
N ARG A 191 8.23 -0.91 26.83
CA ARG A 191 9.09 -2.09 26.99
C ARG A 191 10.58 -1.77 26.86
N VAL A 192 10.93 -0.58 26.36
CA VAL A 192 12.32 -0.13 26.20
C VAL A 192 12.97 0.10 27.57
N SER A 193 14.15 -0.48 27.75
CA SER A 193 14.97 -0.32 28.96
C SER A 193 15.90 0.89 28.92
N ALA A 194 16.41 1.30 27.75
CA ALA A 194 17.38 2.39 27.62
C ALA A 194 16.80 3.58 26.85
N ARG A 195 16.69 4.74 27.52
CA ARG A 195 16.08 5.97 26.99
C ARG A 195 17.12 7.07 26.71
N PRO A 196 16.87 7.97 25.74
CA PRO A 196 15.70 8.03 24.86
C PRO A 196 15.74 6.94 23.78
N ALA A 197 14.60 6.30 23.54
CA ALA A 197 14.42 5.38 22.42
C ALA A 197 13.92 6.14 21.19
N ARG A 198 14.24 5.62 20.02
CA ARG A 198 13.76 6.14 18.73
C ARG A 198 12.99 5.07 18.00
N VAL A 199 11.83 5.44 17.47
CA VAL A 199 11.15 4.62 16.48
C VAL A 199 11.84 4.86 15.14
N THR A 200 12.30 3.78 14.52
CA THR A 200 13.03 3.81 13.24
C THR A 200 12.15 3.38 12.08
N PHE A 201 11.09 2.63 12.36
CA PHE A 201 10.09 2.23 11.38
C PHE A 201 8.81 1.83 12.11
N ALA A 202 7.65 2.07 11.49
CA ALA A 202 6.39 1.48 11.94
C ALA A 202 5.50 1.17 10.74
N THR A 203 4.73 0.08 10.81
CA THR A 203 3.82 -0.28 9.72
C THR A 203 2.68 -1.14 10.26
N ALA A 204 1.49 -0.99 9.68
CA ALA A 204 0.43 -1.96 9.93
C ALA A 204 0.79 -3.31 9.29
N LEU A 205 0.39 -4.37 9.96
CA LEU A 205 0.42 -5.73 9.47
C LEU A 205 -1.02 -6.20 9.20
N GLU A 206 -1.14 -7.38 8.62
CA GLU A 206 -2.41 -8.10 8.56
C GLU A 206 -3.00 -8.32 9.97
N ALA A 207 -4.30 -8.63 10.03
CA ALA A 207 -5.03 -8.90 11.28
C ALA A 207 -5.05 -7.75 12.30
N GLY A 208 -4.87 -6.50 11.86
CA GLY A 208 -4.99 -5.32 12.73
C GLY A 208 -3.81 -5.16 13.70
N GLN A 209 -2.67 -5.74 13.39
CA GLN A 209 -1.43 -5.55 14.14
C GLN A 209 -0.58 -4.43 13.56
N VAL A 210 0.39 -3.96 14.32
CA VAL A 210 1.38 -2.96 13.94
C VAL A 210 2.76 -3.47 14.35
N SER A 211 3.69 -3.48 13.40
CA SER A 211 5.12 -3.70 13.65
C SER A 211 5.79 -2.35 13.87
N VAL A 212 6.48 -2.20 15.00
CA VAL A 212 7.25 -1.02 15.39
C VAL A 212 8.70 -1.44 15.61
N ARG A 213 9.63 -0.85 14.85
CA ARG A 213 11.07 -1.06 15.04
C ARG A 213 11.67 0.09 15.84
N LEU A 214 12.38 -0.27 16.89
CA LEU A 214 12.94 0.66 17.86
C LEU A 214 14.46 0.59 17.85
N ARG A 215 15.09 1.72 18.18
CA ARG A 215 16.50 1.83 18.51
C ARG A 215 16.62 2.48 19.90
N ASP A 216 17.16 1.72 20.83
CA ASP A 216 17.40 2.15 22.20
C ASP A 216 18.62 3.10 22.27
N ALA A 217 18.81 3.78 23.41
CA ALA A 217 19.91 4.72 23.60
C ALA A 217 21.31 4.07 23.58
N ASP A 218 21.38 2.77 23.89
CA ASP A 218 22.60 1.96 23.79
C ASP A 218 22.87 1.44 22.36
N GLY A 219 21.97 1.77 21.42
CA GLY A 219 22.04 1.34 20.02
C GLY A 219 21.35 0.00 19.74
N ALA A 220 20.86 -0.71 20.76
CA ALA A 220 20.16 -1.97 20.57
C ALA A 220 18.91 -1.77 19.71
N ARG A 221 18.70 -2.67 18.74
CA ARG A 221 17.53 -2.66 17.86
C ARG A 221 16.52 -3.69 18.32
N ARG A 222 15.23 -3.32 18.27
CA ARG A 222 14.12 -4.19 18.67
C ARG A 222 13.02 -4.14 17.61
N GLU A 223 12.33 -5.26 17.42
CA GLU A 223 11.03 -5.28 16.76
C GLU A 223 9.95 -5.59 17.80
N CYS A 224 8.90 -4.78 17.78
CA CYS A 224 7.72 -4.91 18.60
C CYS A 224 6.52 -5.11 17.68
N ILE A 225 5.74 -6.17 17.90
CA ILE A 225 4.46 -6.37 17.21
C ILE A 225 3.37 -6.29 18.26
N VAL A 226 2.39 -5.42 18.02
CA VAL A 226 1.32 -5.08 18.95
C VAL A 226 0.03 -4.90 18.15
N ASP A 227 -1.13 -5.09 18.76
CA ASP A 227 -2.38 -4.68 18.11
C ASP A 227 -2.40 -3.16 17.85
N ALA A 228 -3.20 -2.72 16.88
CA ALA A 228 -3.28 -1.31 16.50
C ALA A 228 -3.66 -0.37 17.66
N GLN A 229 -4.38 -0.87 18.68
CA GLN A 229 -4.77 -0.07 19.85
C GLN A 229 -3.71 -0.05 20.95
N GLY A 230 -2.60 -0.78 20.80
CA GLY A 230 -1.53 -0.81 21.78
C GLY A 230 -1.89 -1.59 23.06
N SER A 231 -2.88 -2.46 23.01
CA SER A 231 -3.44 -3.14 24.19
C SER A 231 -2.70 -4.44 24.56
N GLU A 232 -2.16 -5.16 23.58
CA GLU A 232 -1.48 -6.44 23.70
C GLU A 232 -0.25 -6.51 22.78
N ILE A 233 0.92 -6.67 23.39
CA ILE A 233 2.18 -6.86 22.68
C ILE A 233 2.40 -8.36 22.44
N ALA A 234 2.31 -8.77 21.18
CA ALA A 234 2.54 -10.14 20.74
C ALA A 234 4.03 -10.49 20.64
N VAL A 235 4.88 -9.53 20.22
CA VAL A 235 6.33 -9.74 20.02
C VAL A 235 7.09 -8.55 20.58
N PHE A 236 8.22 -8.82 21.25
CA PHE A 236 9.19 -7.79 21.62
C PHE A 236 10.59 -8.41 21.69
N GLU A 237 11.31 -8.38 20.57
CA GLU A 237 12.53 -9.17 20.38
C GLU A 237 13.69 -8.32 19.84
N PRO A 238 14.95 -8.69 20.16
CA PRO A 238 16.12 -8.06 19.53
C PRO A 238 16.18 -8.42 18.04
N ILE A 239 16.55 -7.43 17.22
CA ILE A 239 16.84 -7.62 15.80
C ILE A 239 18.30 -7.30 15.50
N SER A 240 18.87 -7.99 14.52
CA SER A 240 20.28 -7.82 14.14
C SER A 240 20.50 -6.51 13.38
N ASP A 241 21.73 -5.98 13.38
CA ASP A 241 22.08 -4.77 12.63
C ASP A 241 21.98 -4.94 11.11
N VAL A 242 22.03 -6.18 10.60
CA VAL A 242 21.89 -6.48 9.16
C VAL A 242 20.43 -6.63 8.72
N ASP A 243 19.50 -6.79 9.66
CA ASP A 243 18.07 -6.85 9.38
C ASP A 243 17.50 -5.42 9.28
N GLY A 244 17.54 -4.83 8.09
CA GLY A 244 16.95 -3.53 7.80
C GLY A 244 15.73 -3.64 6.89
N ARG A 245 14.74 -2.74 7.08
CA ARG A 245 13.64 -2.57 6.13
C ARG A 245 13.87 -1.38 5.20
N ALA A 246 13.28 -1.44 4.01
CA ALA A 246 13.21 -0.30 3.13
C ALA A 246 12.51 0.88 3.83
N GLY A 247 13.13 2.06 3.82
CA GLY A 247 12.63 3.25 4.52
C GLY A 247 12.85 3.25 6.04
N GLU A 248 13.54 2.25 6.60
CA GLU A 248 13.88 2.25 8.02
C GLU A 248 14.98 3.28 8.34
N GLY A 249 14.75 4.08 9.38
CA GLY A 249 15.70 5.04 9.92
C GLY A 249 15.76 6.38 9.17
N ASP A 250 14.75 6.68 8.34
CA ASP A 250 14.52 8.02 7.80
C ASP A 250 13.01 8.24 7.48
N PRO A 251 12.27 9.00 8.29
CA PRO A 251 12.68 9.62 9.54
C PRO A 251 12.78 8.62 10.70
N GLU A 252 13.53 9.01 11.74
CA GLU A 252 13.37 8.46 13.08
C GLU A 252 12.41 9.36 13.89
N PHE A 253 11.61 8.79 14.78
CA PHE A 253 10.75 9.54 15.70
C PHE A 253 11.18 9.34 17.14
N GLN A 254 11.33 10.45 17.87
CA GLN A 254 11.49 10.43 19.32
C GLN A 254 10.21 10.96 19.98
N ARG A 255 9.53 10.11 20.75
CA ARG A 255 8.31 10.47 21.47
C ARG A 255 8.64 11.42 22.63
N GLY A 256 8.03 12.62 22.62
CA GLY A 256 8.22 13.64 23.65
C GLY A 256 9.68 14.02 23.95
N GLY A 257 9.90 14.57 25.15
CA GLY A 257 11.23 14.93 25.67
C GLY A 257 11.84 16.19 25.04
N ALA A 258 13.09 16.46 25.42
CA ALA A 258 13.86 17.57 24.87
C ALA A 258 14.21 17.33 23.39
N GLU A 259 14.33 18.43 22.64
CA GLU A 259 14.76 18.41 21.24
C GLU A 259 16.08 17.63 21.10
N PRO A 260 16.11 16.57 20.27
CA PRO A 260 17.34 15.90 19.91
C PRO A 260 18.33 16.89 19.31
N ARG A 261 19.61 16.77 19.63
CA ARG A 261 20.63 17.60 18.98
C ARG A 261 20.59 17.37 17.46
N ALA A 262 20.34 18.44 16.71
CA ALA A 262 20.64 18.48 15.29
C ALA A 262 22.15 18.22 15.10
N GLY A 263 22.49 17.33 14.17
CA GLY A 263 23.87 16.98 13.83
C GLY A 263 24.19 17.37 12.40
N SER A 264 25.48 17.33 12.04
CA SER A 264 25.88 17.33 10.63
C SER A 264 25.20 16.15 9.94
N CYS A 265 24.27 16.41 9.01
CA CYS A 265 23.41 15.44 8.32
C CYS A 265 22.12 15.00 9.02
N ARG A 266 21.65 15.71 10.05
CA ARG A 266 20.31 15.48 10.61
C ARG A 266 19.53 16.77 10.73
N THR A 267 18.33 16.79 10.15
CA THR A 267 17.32 17.82 10.44
C THR A 267 16.37 17.29 11.50
N VAL A 268 16.01 18.16 12.45
CA VAL A 268 15.08 17.85 13.54
C VAL A 268 13.89 18.79 13.40
N GLU A 269 12.70 18.23 13.35
CA GLU A 269 11.45 18.98 13.24
C GLU A 269 10.44 18.47 14.27
N PRO A 270 9.57 19.35 14.80
CA PRO A 270 8.56 18.92 15.74
C PRO A 270 7.51 18.06 15.03
N ALA A 271 7.20 16.90 15.62
CA ALA A 271 6.07 16.08 15.18
C ALA A 271 4.79 16.67 15.77
N ILE A 272 3.92 17.22 14.94
CA ILE A 272 2.68 17.89 15.38
C ILE A 272 1.48 17.02 15.06
N GLY A 273 0.62 16.80 16.06
CA GLY A 273 -0.62 16.04 15.90
C GLY A 273 -1.78 16.88 15.31
N PRO A 274 -2.93 16.26 15.01
CA PRO A 274 -4.07 16.95 14.38
C PRO A 274 -4.62 18.14 15.17
N GLY A 275 -4.47 18.16 16.49
CA GLY A 275 -4.92 19.24 17.37
C GLY A 275 -3.85 20.32 17.63
N GLY A 276 -2.72 20.29 16.92
CA GLY A 276 -1.61 21.22 17.11
C GLY A 276 -0.71 20.90 18.30
N GLN A 277 -0.98 19.81 19.03
CA GLN A 277 -0.12 19.35 20.11
C GLN A 277 1.17 18.76 19.57
N GLN A 278 2.29 19.03 20.23
CA GLN A 278 3.56 18.39 19.91
C GLN A 278 3.58 16.96 20.45
N LEU A 279 3.76 16.00 19.54
CA LEU A 279 3.86 14.57 19.83
C LEU A 279 5.32 14.19 20.17
N GLY A 280 6.29 14.86 19.57
CA GLY A 280 7.71 14.56 19.72
C GLY A 280 8.54 15.24 18.66
N TRP A 281 9.54 14.53 18.15
CA TRP A 281 10.52 15.04 17.20
C TRP A 281 10.75 14.04 16.07
N LEU A 282 10.63 14.48 14.82
CA LEU A 282 11.08 13.75 13.65
C LEU A 282 12.52 14.13 13.35
N ILE A 283 13.34 13.13 13.08
CA ILE A 283 14.78 13.26 12.81
C ILE A 283 15.00 12.68 11.42
N ARG A 284 15.27 13.54 10.44
CA ARG A 284 15.50 13.15 9.05
C ARG A 284 16.97 13.18 8.71
N ARG A 285 17.37 12.39 7.72
CA ARG A 285 18.69 12.50 7.11
C ARG A 285 18.68 13.69 6.14
N SER A 286 19.66 14.58 6.29
CA SER A 286 19.83 15.76 5.42
C SER A 286 21.11 15.73 4.58
N CYS A 287 21.87 14.64 4.72
CA CYS A 287 22.88 14.13 3.81
C CYS A 287 22.78 12.58 3.89
#